data_AF-A0A1Q5BHI0-F1
#
_entry.id   AF-A0A1Q5BHI0-F1
#
_cell.length_a   1.000
_cell.length_b   1.000
_cell.length_c   1.000
_cell.angle_alpha   90.00
_cell.angle_beta   90.00
_cell.angle_gamma   90.00
#
_symmetry.space_group_name_H-M   'P 1'
#
loop_
_entity.id
_entity.type
_entity.pdbx_description
1 polymer ?
#
loop_
_entity_poly.entity_id
_entity_poly.type
_entity_poly.pdbx_seq_one_letter_code
_entity_poly.pdbx_strand_id
1 'polypeptide(L)'
;MENLTVNTPVRLYGTPAEAVEQAALWRPGDPFPLLAGPALDRFRRVVGEELPSVEVTRRAGSVVSTGGPLSRAAGRLLAVATERPHRHVDASGLADAVAGGGLVAVVGLASDLAEARDWPAAGNPRTGVLTGRTPASLLCLVYRTLVPEAGARDGAFVVSNPFHQDELEADAVELAEMDRLFTERNQLVVYHLHGRECSAGMPDAVICGRSDDGVPPSGPLPEGYRIPSCLRGGGCYRGDLAEDQRIRAMDLNAVLVFSQSCSTVAVGASAFPPEVSLGSGFLEGTATAVIGGLGSHMAEPGLEREVRDGMASGLPLGDIVARLNSGEGGHRGGMATFGLLGDPGLVLKAPAEGVTPPPVTPHGTEGTEEALETLGHLNDTVLPRCERLPWLELEGAEEEFLGLRRRIRELAYRADAPDLPAQAALLAEAVAEAQHGLIRQAAAAAQREGADFLGDSSPLFDQEAREEIPCAGCGLPRAFRIRLRHRVDRSLVVHTEQCRRCGDLHWSTAESPGTAPYIRGPVDFSADRRSATVLTREIVNPGPRTVRGAAGFAFQTRDEPVLPSWTSEPVEIPAGGVYRFRIPLDLPAYPSVRPDPHTGQVMALLDGVCLLSPAVMGLA
;
A
#
# COMPACT_ATOMS: atom_id res chain seq x y z
N MET A 1 -16.60 -39.38 -25.41
CA MET A 1 -15.29 -40.06 -25.41
C MET A 1 -14.75 -39.90 -24.01
N GLU A 2 -14.61 -40.99 -23.26
CA GLU A 2 -13.94 -40.95 -21.96
C GLU A 2 -12.46 -40.60 -22.21
N ASN A 3 -11.97 -39.53 -21.59
CA ASN A 3 -10.57 -39.16 -21.66
C ASN A 3 -9.76 -40.23 -20.92
N LEU A 4 -9.00 -41.05 -21.66
CA LEU A 4 -7.98 -41.92 -21.10
C LEU A 4 -6.96 -41.05 -20.35
N THR A 5 -7.07 -41.03 -19.02
CA THR A 5 -6.14 -40.30 -18.15
C THR A 5 -4.85 -41.09 -18.07
N VAL A 6 -3.81 -40.64 -18.79
CA VAL A 6 -2.49 -41.26 -18.76
C VAL A 6 -1.64 -40.54 -17.70
N ASN A 7 -1.54 -41.14 -16.52
CA ASN A 7 -0.70 -40.61 -15.44
C ASN A 7 0.77 -40.86 -15.75
N THR A 8 1.52 -39.77 -15.83
CA THR A 8 2.92 -39.79 -16.21
C THR A 8 3.83 -39.51 -14.99
N PRO A 9 4.68 -40.46 -14.54
CA PRO A 9 5.57 -40.23 -13.39
C PRO A 9 6.61 -39.15 -13.69
N VAL A 10 7.31 -38.63 -12.68
CA VAL A 10 8.35 -37.60 -12.86
C VAL A 10 9.75 -38.23 -12.79
N ARG A 11 10.70 -37.76 -13.62
CA ARG A 11 12.10 -38.18 -13.57
C ARG A 11 13.03 -36.97 -13.45
N LEU A 12 13.93 -37.02 -12.47
CA LEU A 12 14.97 -36.01 -12.26
C LEU A 12 16.23 -36.34 -13.07
N TYR A 13 16.81 -35.33 -13.70
CA TYR A 13 18.05 -35.42 -14.47
C TYR A 13 19.16 -34.60 -13.81
N GLY A 14 20.39 -35.12 -13.89
CA GLY A 14 21.56 -34.52 -13.25
C GLY A 14 22.18 -33.37 -14.05
N THR A 15 21.91 -33.29 -15.36
CA THR A 15 22.48 -32.25 -16.23
C THR A 15 21.42 -31.59 -17.12
N PRO A 16 21.57 -30.28 -17.43
CA PRO A 16 20.69 -29.60 -18.38
C PRO A 16 20.62 -30.27 -19.76
N ALA A 17 21.74 -30.79 -20.27
CA ALA A 17 21.79 -31.40 -21.60
C ALA A 17 20.89 -32.65 -21.70
N GLU A 18 20.96 -33.54 -20.71
CA GLU A 18 20.12 -34.73 -20.64
C GLU A 18 18.64 -34.36 -20.51
N ALA A 19 18.31 -33.40 -19.64
CA ALA A 19 16.92 -32.96 -19.48
C ALA A 19 16.36 -32.37 -20.77
N VAL A 20 17.17 -31.61 -21.53
CA VAL A 20 16.77 -31.04 -22.83
C VAL A 20 16.50 -32.12 -23.87
N GLU A 21 17.39 -33.11 -23.97
CA GLU A 21 17.20 -34.24 -24.90
C GLU A 21 15.90 -34.99 -24.59
N GLN A 22 15.66 -35.30 -23.32
CA GLN A 22 14.47 -36.03 -22.90
C GLN A 22 13.19 -35.19 -23.03
N ALA A 23 13.26 -33.89 -22.73
CA ALA A 23 12.17 -32.94 -22.96
C ALA A 23 11.79 -32.84 -24.45
N ALA A 24 12.78 -32.86 -25.34
CA ALA A 24 12.56 -32.82 -26.78
C ALA A 24 11.91 -34.10 -27.33
N LEU A 25 12.07 -35.23 -26.64
CA LEU A 25 11.54 -36.53 -27.06
C LEU A 25 10.26 -36.96 -26.33
N TRP A 26 9.96 -36.32 -25.20
CA TRP A 26 8.85 -36.69 -24.31
C TRP A 26 7.52 -36.87 -25.05
N ARG A 27 6.77 -37.90 -24.62
CA ARG A 27 5.42 -38.23 -25.05
C ARG A 27 4.54 -38.55 -23.84
N PRO A 28 3.21 -38.45 -23.97
CA PRO A 28 2.29 -38.90 -22.93
C PRO A 28 2.59 -40.33 -22.48
N GLY A 29 2.75 -40.55 -21.18
CA GLY A 29 3.14 -41.83 -20.57
C GLY A 29 4.63 -41.99 -20.27
N ASP A 30 5.52 -41.23 -20.92
CA ASP A 30 6.96 -41.23 -20.60
C ASP A 30 7.25 -40.35 -19.38
N PRO A 31 8.13 -40.70 -18.44
CA PRO A 31 8.37 -39.87 -17.26
C PRO A 31 8.67 -38.39 -17.59
N PHE A 32 7.96 -37.46 -16.95
CA PHE A 32 8.12 -36.02 -17.20
C PHE A 32 9.51 -35.55 -16.77
N PRO A 33 10.31 -34.93 -17.67
CA PRO A 33 11.68 -34.60 -17.38
C PRO A 33 11.81 -33.29 -16.59
N LEU A 34 12.44 -33.38 -15.42
CA LEU A 34 12.76 -32.22 -14.57
C LEU A 34 14.25 -32.15 -14.27
N LEU A 35 14.70 -30.93 -13.99
CA LEU A 35 16.03 -30.66 -13.42
C LEU A 35 15.90 -30.42 -11.93
N ALA A 36 16.81 -31.01 -11.15
CA ALA A 36 16.96 -30.66 -9.75
C ALA A 36 17.44 -29.20 -9.61
N GLY A 37 17.00 -28.53 -8.55
CA GLY A 37 17.42 -27.17 -8.23
C GLY A 37 16.45 -26.43 -7.30
N PRO A 38 16.81 -25.21 -6.88
CA PRO A 38 16.08 -24.49 -5.82
C PRO A 38 14.59 -24.29 -6.10
N ALA A 39 14.21 -24.02 -7.35
CA ALA A 39 12.80 -23.86 -7.73
C ALA A 39 11.97 -25.15 -7.49
N LEU A 40 12.56 -26.32 -7.79
CA LEU A 40 11.91 -27.59 -7.53
C LEU A 40 11.87 -27.92 -6.04
N ASP A 41 12.96 -27.66 -5.32
CA ASP A 41 13.03 -27.87 -3.87
C ASP A 41 11.97 -27.03 -3.13
N ARG A 42 11.80 -25.77 -3.53
CA ARG A 42 10.73 -24.90 -3.02
C ARG A 42 9.35 -25.49 -3.26
N PHE A 43 9.08 -25.99 -4.46
CA PHE A 43 7.81 -26.62 -4.78
C PHE A 43 7.56 -27.88 -3.94
N ARG A 44 8.58 -28.75 -3.78
CA ARG A 44 8.51 -29.96 -2.96
C ARG A 44 8.24 -29.69 -1.48
N ARG A 45 8.71 -28.57 -0.93
CA ARG A 45 8.36 -28.17 0.44
C ARG A 45 6.85 -27.98 0.65
N VAL A 46 6.12 -27.59 -0.40
CA VAL A 46 4.67 -27.37 -0.35
C VAL A 46 3.90 -28.63 -0.74
N VAL A 47 4.31 -29.32 -1.80
CA VAL A 47 3.55 -30.47 -2.34
C VAL A 47 3.93 -31.82 -1.71
N GLY A 48 5.07 -31.88 -1.01
CA GLY A 48 5.66 -33.10 -0.47
C GLY A 48 6.73 -33.71 -1.38
N GLU A 49 7.32 -34.81 -0.91
CA GLU A 49 8.41 -35.51 -1.62
C GLU A 49 7.93 -36.20 -2.91
N GLU A 50 6.69 -36.69 -2.93
CA GLU A 50 6.07 -37.35 -4.07
C GLU A 50 5.45 -36.32 -5.01
N LEU A 51 6.07 -36.15 -6.18
CA LEU A 51 5.65 -35.18 -7.17
C LEU A 51 4.42 -35.68 -7.95
N PRO A 52 3.37 -34.86 -8.12
CA PRO A 52 2.19 -35.23 -8.90
C PRO A 52 2.53 -35.66 -10.33
N SER A 53 1.83 -36.68 -10.83
CA SER A 53 1.95 -37.06 -12.23
C SER A 53 1.40 -35.97 -13.16
N VAL A 54 2.00 -35.85 -14.36
CA VAL A 54 1.47 -34.97 -15.41
C VAL A 54 0.39 -35.71 -16.18
N GLU A 55 -0.76 -35.04 -16.34
CA GLU A 55 -1.85 -35.47 -17.21
C GLU A 55 -1.91 -34.60 -18.47
N VAL A 56 -2.18 -35.24 -19.62
CA VAL A 56 -2.44 -34.50 -20.86
C VAL A 56 -3.79 -33.81 -20.76
N THR A 57 -3.78 -32.49 -20.85
CA THR A 57 -5.00 -31.67 -20.74
C THR A 57 -5.10 -30.72 -21.92
N ARG A 58 -6.06 -30.94 -22.81
CA ARG A 58 -6.28 -30.06 -23.96
C ARG A 58 -6.54 -28.61 -23.53
N ARG A 59 -5.76 -27.66 -24.07
CA ARG A 59 -5.96 -26.21 -23.86
C ARG A 59 -6.10 -25.47 -25.18
N ALA A 60 -6.76 -24.31 -25.14
CA ALA A 60 -6.89 -23.44 -26.31
C ALA A 60 -5.58 -22.68 -26.61
N GLY A 61 -5.42 -22.27 -27.88
CA GLY A 61 -4.30 -21.44 -28.31
C GLY A 61 -3.11 -22.19 -28.91
N SER A 62 -1.95 -21.55 -28.89
CA SER A 62 -0.69 -22.08 -29.43
C SER A 62 0.47 -21.84 -28.47
N VAL A 63 1.57 -22.57 -28.67
CA VAL A 63 2.81 -22.38 -27.93
C VAL A 63 3.91 -21.91 -28.88
N VAL A 64 4.52 -20.78 -28.57
CA VAL A 64 5.68 -20.23 -29.26
C VAL A 64 6.87 -20.32 -28.31
N SER A 65 8.03 -20.74 -28.82
CA SER A 65 9.28 -20.73 -28.05
C SER A 65 10.33 -19.92 -28.78
N THR A 66 11.23 -19.31 -28.02
CA THR A 66 12.36 -18.54 -28.56
C THR A 66 13.63 -18.79 -27.75
N GLY A 67 14.80 -18.59 -28.37
CA GLY A 67 16.10 -18.84 -27.75
C GLY A 67 16.65 -20.25 -28.01
N GLY A 68 17.41 -20.79 -27.04
CA GLY A 68 18.20 -22.00 -27.24
C GLY A 68 17.43 -23.33 -27.26
N PRO A 69 18.15 -24.47 -27.35
CA PRO A 69 17.56 -25.82 -27.35
C PRO A 69 16.65 -26.12 -26.15
N LEU A 70 16.99 -25.57 -24.98
CA LEU A 70 16.18 -25.70 -23.78
C LEU A 70 14.81 -25.04 -23.93
N SER A 71 14.77 -23.76 -24.31
CA SER A 71 13.53 -23.01 -24.49
C SER A 71 12.62 -23.67 -25.53
N ARG A 72 13.23 -24.18 -26.61
CA ARG A 72 12.53 -25.00 -27.61
C ARG A 72 11.94 -26.29 -27.04
N ALA A 73 12.71 -27.03 -26.24
CA ALA A 73 12.27 -28.28 -25.63
C ALA A 73 11.17 -28.04 -24.57
N ALA A 74 11.30 -27.00 -23.74
CA ALA A 74 10.30 -26.58 -22.77
C ALA A 74 8.98 -26.16 -23.44
N GLY A 75 9.06 -25.38 -24.53
CA GLY A 75 7.88 -25.02 -25.33
C GLY A 75 7.20 -26.23 -25.96
N ARG A 76 7.99 -27.18 -26.48
CA ARG A 76 7.45 -28.45 -27.00
C ARG A 76 6.77 -29.27 -25.90
N LEU A 77 7.39 -29.39 -24.73
CA LEU A 77 6.80 -30.10 -23.58
C LEU A 77 5.42 -29.55 -23.24
N LEU A 78 5.32 -28.22 -23.06
CA LEU A 78 4.05 -27.56 -22.77
C LEU A 78 3.03 -27.84 -23.89
N ALA A 79 3.44 -27.71 -25.15
CA ALA A 79 2.57 -27.91 -26.31
C ALA A 79 2.02 -29.34 -26.39
N VAL A 80 2.87 -30.36 -26.24
CA VAL A 80 2.47 -31.77 -26.28
C VAL A 80 1.56 -32.10 -25.10
N ALA A 81 1.91 -31.68 -23.88
CA ALA A 81 1.11 -31.93 -22.69
C ALA A 81 -0.25 -31.21 -22.72
N THR A 82 -0.41 -30.20 -23.58
CA THR A 82 -1.65 -29.42 -23.69
C THR A 82 -2.37 -29.55 -25.03
N GLU A 83 -1.91 -30.47 -25.90
CA GLU A 83 -2.42 -30.70 -27.26
C GLU A 83 -2.48 -29.43 -28.14
N ARG A 84 -1.52 -28.52 -27.96
CA ARG A 84 -1.42 -27.27 -28.74
C ARG A 84 -0.35 -27.37 -29.83
N PRO A 85 -0.50 -26.63 -30.94
CA PRO A 85 0.57 -26.49 -31.91
C PRO A 85 1.77 -25.77 -31.29
N HIS A 86 2.98 -26.25 -31.60
CA HIS A 86 4.25 -25.64 -31.20
C HIS A 86 4.95 -25.00 -32.39
N ARG A 87 5.41 -23.76 -32.22
CA ARG A 87 6.30 -23.07 -33.16
C ARG A 87 7.54 -22.57 -32.44
N HIS A 88 8.70 -22.72 -33.06
CA HIS A 88 9.93 -22.11 -32.58
C HIS A 88 10.32 -20.96 -33.51
N VAL A 89 10.69 -19.81 -32.94
CA VAL A 89 11.07 -18.60 -33.68
C VAL A 89 12.25 -17.92 -33.02
N ASP A 90 13.06 -17.23 -33.81
CA ASP A 90 14.11 -16.34 -33.30
C ASP A 90 13.48 -15.14 -32.57
N ALA A 91 14.22 -14.49 -31.68
CA ALA A 91 13.72 -13.38 -30.86
C ALA A 91 13.14 -12.23 -31.72
N SER A 92 13.76 -11.93 -32.86
CA SER A 92 13.27 -10.91 -33.80
C SER A 92 11.95 -11.26 -34.49
N GLY A 93 11.59 -12.54 -34.56
CA GLY A 93 10.32 -13.01 -35.13
C GLY A 93 9.20 -13.17 -34.11
N LEU A 94 9.46 -12.86 -32.83
CA LEU A 94 8.50 -13.09 -31.74
C LEU A 94 7.26 -12.21 -31.88
N ALA A 95 7.43 -10.91 -32.17
CA ALA A 95 6.31 -9.97 -32.35
C ALA A 95 5.34 -10.43 -33.45
N ASP A 96 5.88 -10.87 -34.60
CA ASP A 96 5.05 -11.38 -35.70
C ASP A 96 4.34 -12.69 -35.33
N ALA A 97 4.99 -13.55 -34.53
CA ALA A 97 4.42 -14.83 -34.13
C ALA A 97 3.24 -14.69 -33.15
N VAL A 98 3.15 -13.57 -32.43
CA VAL A 98 2.13 -13.31 -31.39
C VAL A 98 1.10 -12.26 -31.80
N ALA A 99 1.27 -11.58 -32.94
CA ALA A 99 0.43 -10.49 -33.45
C ALA A 99 -1.05 -10.84 -33.75
N GLY A 100 -1.49 -12.08 -33.53
CA GLY A 100 -2.90 -12.49 -33.68
C GLY A 100 -3.74 -12.19 -32.43
N GLY A 101 -5.07 -12.34 -32.51
CA GLY A 101 -5.99 -12.19 -31.37
C GLY A 101 -6.24 -13.47 -30.54
N GLY A 102 -5.41 -14.50 -30.73
CA GLY A 102 -5.53 -15.80 -30.07
C GLY A 102 -4.72 -15.90 -28.78
N LEU A 103 -4.97 -16.95 -28.01
CA LEU A 103 -4.16 -17.31 -26.83
C LEU A 103 -2.79 -17.85 -27.29
N VAL A 104 -1.70 -17.22 -26.84
CA VAL A 104 -0.33 -17.62 -27.23
C VAL A 104 0.58 -17.70 -26.01
N ALA A 105 1.05 -18.91 -25.68
CA ALA A 105 2.04 -19.12 -24.64
C ALA A 105 3.45 -18.94 -25.23
N VAL A 106 4.17 -17.90 -24.80
CA VAL A 106 5.58 -17.69 -25.16
C VAL A 106 6.47 -18.35 -24.11
N VAL A 107 7.41 -19.19 -24.54
CA VAL A 107 8.31 -19.93 -23.64
C VAL A 107 9.76 -19.60 -23.95
N GLY A 108 10.51 -19.14 -22.95
CA GLY A 108 11.94 -18.83 -23.08
C GLY A 108 12.63 -18.48 -21.77
N LEU A 109 13.96 -18.59 -21.73
CA LEU A 109 14.72 -18.05 -20.61
C LEU A 109 14.61 -16.52 -20.58
N ALA A 110 14.75 -15.92 -19.41
CA ALA A 110 14.69 -14.46 -19.28
C ALA A 110 15.76 -13.76 -20.14
N SER A 111 16.95 -14.38 -20.28
CA SER A 111 18.01 -13.92 -21.18
C SER A 111 17.60 -13.93 -22.65
N ASP A 112 16.90 -14.98 -23.10
CA ASP A 112 16.45 -15.12 -24.48
C ASP A 112 15.40 -14.07 -24.82
N LEU A 113 14.48 -13.80 -23.88
CA LEU A 113 13.41 -12.82 -24.05
C LEU A 113 13.93 -11.37 -24.02
N ALA A 114 15.03 -11.10 -23.32
CA ALA A 114 15.67 -9.79 -23.33
C ALA A 114 16.16 -9.39 -24.74
N GLU A 115 16.47 -10.37 -25.60
CA GLU A 115 16.88 -10.11 -26.99
C GLU A 115 15.75 -9.55 -27.86
N ALA A 116 14.48 -9.76 -27.47
CA ALA A 116 13.32 -9.19 -28.17
C ALA A 116 13.22 -7.68 -27.98
N ARG A 117 13.86 -7.11 -26.95
CA ARG A 117 13.91 -5.67 -26.60
C ARG A 117 12.55 -4.99 -26.39
N ASP A 118 11.49 -5.78 -26.25
CA ASP A 118 10.15 -5.31 -25.95
C ASP A 118 9.39 -6.41 -25.19
N TRP A 119 8.24 -6.04 -24.62
CA TRP A 119 7.31 -6.97 -23.99
C TRP A 119 6.69 -7.87 -25.06
N PRO A 120 6.89 -9.21 -24.99
CA PRO A 120 6.39 -10.12 -26.03
C PRO A 120 4.88 -10.03 -26.29
N ALA A 121 4.08 -9.61 -25.31
CA ALA A 121 2.63 -9.50 -25.43
C ALA A 121 2.12 -8.06 -25.67
N ALA A 122 2.99 -7.11 -26.07
CA ALA A 122 2.61 -5.70 -26.26
C ALA A 122 1.43 -5.50 -27.22
N GLY A 123 1.34 -6.31 -28.28
CA GLY A 123 0.28 -6.23 -29.28
C GLY A 123 -0.92 -7.16 -29.06
N ASN A 124 -0.89 -8.03 -28.04
CA ASN A 124 -1.93 -9.03 -27.82
C ASN A 124 -2.08 -9.36 -26.32
N PRO A 125 -3.15 -8.88 -25.64
CA PRO A 125 -3.34 -9.12 -24.21
C PRO A 125 -3.63 -10.58 -23.85
N ARG A 126 -3.91 -11.44 -24.85
CA ARG A 126 -4.09 -12.89 -24.68
C ARG A 126 -2.78 -13.69 -24.78
N THR A 127 -1.65 -13.00 -24.92
CA THR A 127 -0.33 -13.63 -24.88
C THR A 127 0.19 -13.65 -23.44
N GLY A 128 0.69 -14.80 -23.01
CA GLY A 128 1.33 -14.97 -21.71
C GLY A 128 2.75 -15.51 -21.87
N VAL A 129 3.65 -15.11 -20.97
CA VAL A 129 5.09 -15.42 -21.06
C VAL A 129 5.49 -16.36 -19.92
N LEU A 130 5.85 -17.59 -20.26
CA LEU A 130 6.48 -18.53 -19.32
C LEU A 130 7.99 -18.38 -19.39
N THR A 131 8.57 -17.89 -18.30
CA THR A 131 10.01 -17.62 -18.23
C THR A 131 10.63 -18.02 -16.90
N GLY A 132 11.92 -18.34 -16.94
CA GLY A 132 12.76 -18.60 -15.78
C GLY A 132 14.16 -18.03 -16.01
N ARG A 133 14.87 -17.69 -14.92
CA ARG A 133 16.25 -17.19 -15.01
C ARG A 133 17.25 -18.32 -15.25
N THR A 134 16.88 -19.54 -14.86
CA THR A 134 17.70 -20.75 -15.02
C THR A 134 16.95 -21.85 -15.76
N PRO A 135 17.68 -22.84 -16.33
CA PRO A 135 17.06 -24.02 -16.90
C PRO A 135 16.13 -24.79 -15.96
N ALA A 136 16.54 -24.94 -14.70
CA ALA A 136 15.74 -25.62 -13.70
C ALA A 136 14.45 -24.86 -13.38
N SER A 137 14.54 -23.53 -13.22
CA SER A 137 13.38 -22.67 -12.98
C SER A 137 12.36 -22.77 -14.13
N LEU A 138 12.81 -22.73 -15.40
CA LEU A 138 11.91 -22.80 -16.55
C LEU A 138 11.20 -24.14 -16.68
N LEU A 139 11.91 -25.26 -16.57
CA LEU A 139 11.29 -26.59 -16.63
C LEU A 139 10.35 -26.83 -15.45
N CYS A 140 10.72 -26.39 -14.24
CA CYS A 140 9.86 -26.47 -13.07
C CYS A 140 8.60 -25.60 -13.22
N LEU A 141 8.69 -24.43 -13.85
CA LEU A 141 7.51 -23.61 -14.16
C LEU A 141 6.58 -24.33 -15.14
N VAL A 142 7.09 -24.87 -16.25
CA VAL A 142 6.29 -25.64 -17.20
C VAL A 142 5.58 -26.80 -16.49
N TYR A 143 6.27 -27.51 -15.61
CA TYR A 143 5.66 -28.58 -14.81
C TYR A 143 4.56 -28.08 -13.87
N ARG A 144 4.80 -27.03 -13.07
CA ARG A 144 3.78 -26.44 -12.18
C ARG A 144 2.57 -25.86 -12.95
N THR A 145 2.77 -25.46 -14.20
CA THR A 145 1.69 -25.07 -15.12
C THR A 145 0.81 -26.24 -15.55
N LEU A 146 1.33 -27.47 -15.53
CA LEU A 146 0.58 -28.69 -15.84
C LEU A 146 -0.09 -29.31 -14.61
N VAL A 147 0.41 -29.00 -13.40
CA VAL A 147 -0.16 -29.45 -12.12
C VAL A 147 -0.52 -28.26 -11.20
N PRO A 148 -1.33 -27.28 -11.67
CA PRO A 148 -1.54 -26.01 -10.97
C PRO A 148 -2.10 -26.18 -9.56
N GLU A 149 -2.98 -27.16 -9.34
CA GLU A 149 -3.68 -27.40 -8.06
C GLU A 149 -2.83 -28.13 -7.01
N ALA A 150 -1.63 -28.61 -7.36
CA ALA A 150 -0.81 -29.41 -6.46
C ALA A 150 -0.36 -28.61 -5.22
N GLY A 151 -0.74 -29.10 -4.03
CA GLY A 151 -0.46 -28.44 -2.75
C GLY A 151 -1.16 -27.08 -2.59
N ALA A 152 -2.08 -26.72 -3.48
CA ALA A 152 -2.85 -25.49 -3.38
C ALA A 152 -3.94 -25.65 -2.31
N ARG A 153 -4.18 -24.58 -1.55
CA ARG A 153 -5.36 -24.45 -0.71
C ARG A 153 -6.42 -23.61 -1.41
N ASP A 154 -7.66 -24.03 -1.26
CA ASP A 154 -8.81 -23.22 -1.67
C ASP A 154 -8.82 -21.94 -0.84
N GLY A 155 -8.59 -20.79 -1.47
CA GLY A 155 -8.62 -19.49 -0.80
C GLY A 155 -7.90 -18.39 -1.58
N ALA A 156 -8.32 -17.15 -1.33
CA ALA A 156 -7.59 -15.96 -1.73
C ALA A 156 -6.84 -15.38 -0.52
N PHE A 157 -5.76 -14.66 -0.77
CA PHE A 157 -5.03 -13.90 0.23
C PHE A 157 -4.71 -12.50 -0.31
N VAL A 158 -5.12 -11.44 0.38
CA VAL A 158 -4.97 -10.05 -0.05
C VAL A 158 -3.95 -9.34 0.82
N VAL A 159 -2.91 -8.79 0.20
CA VAL A 159 -1.92 -7.93 0.84
C VAL A 159 -2.14 -6.50 0.36
N SER A 160 -2.49 -5.57 1.25
CA SER A 160 -2.74 -4.17 0.90
C SER A 160 -1.78 -3.22 1.60
N ASN A 161 -1.66 -2.00 1.06
CA ASN A 161 -0.98 -0.92 1.72
C ASN A 161 -1.97 -0.27 2.71
N PRO A 162 -1.56 0.11 3.94
CA PRO A 162 -2.47 0.71 4.92
C PRO A 162 -3.04 2.08 4.50
N PHE A 163 -2.53 2.67 3.41
CA PHE A 163 -3.06 3.91 2.86
C PHE A 163 -4.11 3.69 1.76
N HIS A 164 -4.45 2.43 1.43
CA HIS A 164 -5.52 2.11 0.48
C HIS A 164 -6.87 1.92 1.19
N GLN A 165 -7.95 2.24 0.48
CA GLN A 165 -9.33 2.20 1.01
C GLN A 165 -9.81 0.79 1.36
N ASP A 166 -9.15 -0.25 0.87
CA ASP A 166 -9.48 -1.65 1.09
C ASP A 166 -8.62 -2.31 2.17
N GLU A 167 -7.85 -1.54 2.94
CA GLU A 167 -6.98 -2.08 4.00
C GLU A 167 -7.75 -2.93 5.02
N LEU A 168 -9.02 -2.59 5.30
CA LEU A 168 -9.86 -3.29 6.28
C LEU A 168 -10.30 -4.67 5.79
N GLU A 169 -10.31 -4.89 4.47
CA GLU A 169 -10.67 -6.17 3.85
C GLU A 169 -9.43 -7.03 3.52
N ALA A 170 -8.21 -6.50 3.74
CA ALA A 170 -6.98 -7.22 3.46
C ALA A 170 -6.69 -8.29 4.52
N ASP A 171 -6.05 -9.37 4.11
CA ASP A 171 -5.52 -10.40 5.01
C ASP A 171 -4.21 -9.97 5.67
N ALA A 172 -3.45 -9.07 5.02
CA ALA A 172 -2.21 -8.52 5.55
C ALA A 172 -1.96 -7.09 5.04
N VAL A 173 -1.43 -6.26 5.92
CA VAL A 173 -0.91 -4.91 5.65
C VAL A 173 0.48 -4.69 6.29
N GLU A 174 0.89 -5.60 7.19
CA GLU A 174 2.20 -5.65 7.85
C GLU A 174 2.83 -7.07 7.74
N LEU A 175 4.14 -7.17 7.96
CA LEU A 175 4.92 -8.42 7.82
C LEU A 175 4.38 -9.55 8.71
N ALA A 176 4.01 -9.23 9.95
CA ALA A 176 3.56 -10.20 10.93
C ALA A 176 2.28 -10.96 10.51
N GLU A 177 1.53 -10.41 9.55
CA GLU A 177 0.28 -10.99 9.05
C GLU A 177 0.53 -11.92 7.84
N MET A 178 1.75 -11.96 7.30
CA MET A 178 2.09 -12.72 6.10
C MET A 178 2.45 -14.19 6.34
N ASP A 179 2.45 -14.66 7.59
CA ASP A 179 2.87 -16.03 7.97
C ASP A 179 2.26 -17.12 7.08
N ARG A 180 0.98 -16.99 6.75
CA ARG A 180 0.26 -17.94 5.88
C ARG A 180 0.90 -18.05 4.49
N LEU A 181 1.41 -16.97 3.91
CA LEU A 181 2.04 -16.99 2.60
C LEU A 181 3.37 -17.75 2.60
N PHE A 182 4.07 -17.84 3.73
CA PHE A 182 5.33 -18.58 3.84
C PHE A 182 5.12 -20.09 3.97
N THR A 183 3.97 -20.51 4.47
CA THR A 183 3.68 -21.93 4.76
C THR A 183 2.63 -22.55 3.85
N GLU A 184 1.74 -21.74 3.24
CA GLU A 184 0.57 -22.20 2.50
C GLU A 184 0.54 -21.62 1.09
N ARG A 185 0.30 -22.50 0.10
CA ARG A 185 0.14 -22.07 -1.30
C ARG A 185 -1.32 -21.75 -1.58
N ASN A 186 -1.65 -20.46 -1.56
CA ASN A 186 -3.01 -19.97 -1.79
C ASN A 186 -3.36 -19.98 -3.29
N GLN A 187 -4.64 -20.24 -3.62
CA GLN A 187 -5.10 -20.27 -5.00
C GLN A 187 -4.92 -18.93 -5.72
N LEU A 188 -5.22 -17.83 -5.02
CA LEU A 188 -5.02 -16.47 -5.51
C LEU A 188 -4.35 -15.63 -4.42
N VAL A 189 -3.27 -14.93 -4.75
CA VAL A 189 -2.70 -13.89 -3.89
C VAL A 189 -2.77 -12.55 -4.60
N VAL A 190 -3.35 -11.55 -3.95
CA VAL A 190 -3.55 -10.20 -4.49
C VAL A 190 -2.61 -9.25 -3.75
N TYR A 191 -1.90 -8.40 -4.49
CA TYR A 191 -1.04 -7.35 -3.91
C TYR A 191 -1.51 -5.97 -4.37
N HIS A 192 -2.01 -5.18 -3.42
CA HIS A 192 -2.33 -3.75 -3.57
C HIS A 192 -1.24 -2.93 -2.90
N LEU A 193 -0.05 -2.95 -3.51
CA LEU A 193 1.14 -2.36 -2.92
C LEU A 193 1.78 -1.36 -3.87
N HIS A 194 2.28 -0.26 -3.31
CA HIS A 194 3.20 0.60 -4.03
C HIS A 194 4.50 -0.15 -4.30
N GLY A 195 4.89 -0.19 -5.56
CA GLY A 195 6.06 -0.95 -5.97
C GLY A 195 6.74 -0.40 -7.20
N ARG A 196 7.91 -0.97 -7.45
CA ARG A 196 8.68 -0.87 -8.68
C ARG A 196 8.81 -2.28 -9.24
N GLU A 197 9.29 -2.37 -10.47
CA GLU A 197 9.55 -3.65 -11.14
C GLU A 197 10.38 -4.66 -10.30
N CYS A 198 11.24 -4.17 -9.40
CA CYS A 198 12.08 -5.04 -8.56
C CYS A 198 11.57 -5.30 -7.14
N SER A 199 10.53 -4.58 -6.68
CA SER A 199 10.08 -4.66 -5.29
C SER A 199 8.70 -4.05 -5.06
N ALA A 200 7.91 -4.64 -4.16
CA ALA A 200 6.68 -4.05 -3.62
C ALA A 200 6.85 -3.74 -2.13
N GLY A 201 6.44 -2.55 -1.70
CA GLY A 201 6.68 -2.04 -0.35
C GLY A 201 5.48 -2.16 0.57
N MET A 202 5.75 -2.58 1.81
CA MET A 202 4.87 -2.50 2.97
C MET A 202 5.45 -1.47 3.96
N PRO A 203 4.70 -1.06 5.00
CA PRO A 203 5.20 -0.14 6.01
C PRO A 203 6.48 -0.66 6.68
N ASP A 204 6.44 -1.93 7.12
CA ASP A 204 7.46 -2.60 7.93
C ASP A 204 8.27 -3.67 7.16
N ALA A 205 8.03 -3.82 5.85
CA ALA A 205 8.72 -4.81 5.02
C ALA A 205 8.80 -4.42 3.54
N VAL A 206 9.59 -5.19 2.79
CA VAL A 206 9.65 -5.11 1.32
C VAL A 206 9.68 -6.51 0.70
N ILE A 207 8.80 -6.75 -0.27
CA ILE A 207 8.82 -7.95 -1.10
C ILE A 207 9.74 -7.69 -2.30
N CYS A 208 10.80 -8.47 -2.42
CA CYS A 208 11.87 -8.27 -3.39
C CYS A 208 11.90 -9.41 -4.43
N GLY A 209 12.09 -9.06 -5.70
CA GLY A 209 12.25 -10.03 -6.78
C GLY A 209 13.63 -10.71 -6.85
N ARG A 210 14.59 -10.33 -6.00
CA ARG A 210 15.98 -10.81 -6.05
C ARG A 210 16.05 -12.34 -5.94
N SER A 211 16.86 -12.98 -6.78
CA SER A 211 17.18 -14.41 -6.65
C SER A 211 18.04 -14.72 -5.43
N ASP A 212 18.04 -15.99 -5.01
CA ASP A 212 18.94 -16.49 -3.97
C ASP A 212 20.43 -16.17 -4.25
N ASP A 213 21.20 -16.13 -3.16
CA ASP A 213 22.66 -16.06 -3.05
C ASP A 213 23.30 -14.67 -3.06
N GLY A 214 22.53 -13.61 -3.29
CA GLY A 214 23.11 -12.27 -3.32
C GLY A 214 24.25 -12.12 -4.34
N VAL A 215 24.35 -13.07 -5.28
CA VAL A 215 25.40 -13.15 -6.28
C VAL A 215 25.22 -11.93 -7.18
N PRO A 216 26.19 -10.99 -7.17
CA PRO A 216 26.16 -9.90 -8.13
C PRO A 216 26.16 -10.51 -9.54
N PRO A 217 25.50 -9.88 -10.52
CA PRO A 217 25.47 -10.38 -11.89
C PRO A 217 26.90 -10.71 -12.35
N SER A 218 27.07 -11.90 -12.92
CA SER A 218 28.37 -12.38 -13.41
C SER A 218 28.72 -11.65 -14.70
N GLY A 219 29.19 -10.40 -14.59
CA GLY A 219 29.68 -9.60 -15.72
C GLY A 219 29.12 -8.18 -15.78
N PRO A 220 29.64 -7.36 -16.71
CA PRO A 220 29.10 -6.04 -16.98
C PRO A 220 27.64 -6.17 -17.44
N LEU A 221 26.74 -5.47 -16.76
CA LEU A 221 25.33 -5.40 -17.19
C LEU A 221 25.23 -4.68 -18.54
N PRO A 222 24.31 -5.10 -19.43
CA PRO A 222 24.10 -4.44 -20.72
C PRO A 222 23.78 -2.95 -20.59
N GLU A 223 24.18 -2.17 -21.61
CA GLU A 223 23.84 -0.75 -21.72
C GLU A 223 22.32 -0.57 -21.74
N GLY A 224 21.79 0.36 -20.92
CA GLY A 224 20.36 0.68 -20.85
C GLY A 224 19.63 0.23 -19.57
N TYR A 225 20.17 -0.72 -18.79
CA TYR A 225 19.56 -1.11 -17.51
C TYR A 225 19.79 -0.08 -16.40
N ARG A 226 18.76 0.17 -15.60
CA ARG A 226 18.85 0.82 -14.29
C ARG A 226 19.28 -0.22 -13.26
N ILE A 227 20.46 -0.04 -12.69
CA ILE A 227 20.99 -0.94 -11.67
C ILE A 227 20.52 -0.46 -10.28
N PRO A 228 19.71 -1.24 -9.54
CA PRO A 228 19.27 -0.87 -8.20
C PRO A 228 20.44 -0.96 -7.20
N SER A 229 20.33 -0.23 -6.08
CA SER A 229 21.42 -0.14 -5.07
C SER A 229 21.93 -1.52 -4.62
N CYS A 230 21.03 -2.48 -4.47
CA CYS A 230 21.36 -3.83 -4.00
C CYS A 230 22.30 -4.59 -4.96
N LEU A 231 22.20 -4.39 -6.27
CA LEU A 231 23.11 -5.01 -7.23
C LEU A 231 24.48 -4.30 -7.32
N ARG A 232 24.60 -3.09 -6.76
CA ARG A 232 25.87 -2.35 -6.65
C ARG A 232 26.62 -2.63 -5.33
N GLY A 233 26.08 -3.51 -4.49
CA GLY A 233 26.59 -3.73 -3.12
C GLY A 233 26.22 -2.62 -2.14
N GLY A 234 25.36 -1.68 -2.51
CA GLY A 234 24.92 -0.56 -1.66
C GLY A 234 23.74 -0.88 -0.72
N GLY A 235 23.39 -2.16 -0.55
CA GLY A 235 22.24 -2.59 0.25
C GLY A 235 20.87 -2.34 -0.39
N CYS A 236 19.80 -2.69 0.31
CA CYS A 236 18.43 -2.37 -0.10
C CYS A 236 18.22 -0.84 -0.06
N TYR A 237 17.32 -0.31 -0.90
CA TYR A 237 16.97 1.12 -0.85
C TYR A 237 16.22 1.48 0.44
N ARG A 238 15.55 0.50 1.06
CA ARG A 238 15.00 0.57 2.41
C ARG A 238 16.09 0.16 3.41
N GLY A 239 17.04 1.07 3.61
CA GLY A 239 18.16 0.86 4.55
C GLY A 239 17.71 0.80 6.02
N ASP A 240 16.50 1.32 6.29
CA ASP A 240 15.77 1.24 7.56
C ASP A 240 15.29 -0.18 7.90
N LEU A 241 15.15 -1.07 6.92
CA LEU A 241 14.66 -2.44 7.14
C LEU A 241 15.80 -3.42 7.43
N ALA A 242 15.57 -4.27 8.43
CA ALA A 242 16.40 -5.43 8.73
C ALA A 242 16.29 -6.51 7.63
N GLU A 243 17.12 -7.56 7.71
CA GLU A 243 17.19 -8.58 6.65
C GLU A 243 15.95 -9.49 6.62
N ASP A 244 15.39 -9.81 7.78
CA ASP A 244 14.13 -10.56 7.93
C ASP A 244 12.91 -9.77 7.45
N GLN A 245 13.00 -8.44 7.39
CA GLN A 245 11.99 -7.55 6.79
C GLN A 245 12.11 -7.45 5.25
N ARG A 246 13.07 -8.14 4.64
CA ARG A 246 13.28 -8.18 3.17
C ARG A 246 12.85 -9.54 2.63
N ILE A 247 11.56 -9.65 2.41
CA ILE A 247 10.91 -10.87 1.94
C ILE A 247 11.30 -11.14 0.49
N ARG A 248 11.73 -12.35 0.15
CA ARG A 248 11.92 -12.73 -1.25
C ARG A 248 10.59 -13.19 -1.83
N ALA A 249 10.25 -12.68 -3.01
CA ALA A 249 9.02 -13.05 -3.71
C ALA A 249 8.91 -14.56 -3.96
N MET A 250 10.03 -15.26 -4.10
CA MET A 250 10.06 -16.73 -4.27
C MET A 250 9.74 -17.53 -3.01
N ASP A 251 9.75 -16.90 -1.83
CA ASP A 251 9.37 -17.55 -0.57
C ASP A 251 7.86 -17.43 -0.29
N LEU A 252 7.16 -16.60 -1.06
CA LEU A 252 5.71 -16.41 -0.93
C LEU A 252 4.98 -17.39 -1.84
N ASN A 253 4.11 -18.21 -1.24
CA ASN A 253 3.49 -19.32 -1.92
C ASN A 253 2.12 -18.96 -2.49
N ALA A 254 1.99 -19.08 -3.82
CA ALA A 254 0.75 -18.86 -4.55
C ALA A 254 0.59 -19.85 -5.71
N VAL A 255 -0.62 -20.00 -6.24
CA VAL A 255 -0.89 -20.55 -7.58
C VAL A 255 -0.91 -19.41 -8.59
N LEU A 256 -1.79 -18.43 -8.39
CA LEU A 256 -1.87 -17.19 -9.16
C LEU A 256 -1.54 -15.99 -8.28
N VAL A 257 -0.68 -15.10 -8.77
CA VAL A 257 -0.45 -13.78 -8.18
C VAL A 257 -1.13 -12.73 -9.06
N PHE A 258 -1.95 -11.86 -8.46
CA PHE A 258 -2.43 -10.62 -9.08
C PHE A 258 -1.76 -9.43 -8.39
N SER A 259 -0.85 -8.75 -9.08
CA SER A 259 -0.07 -7.65 -8.50
C SER A 259 -0.39 -6.32 -9.14
N GLN A 260 -1.01 -5.44 -8.36
CA GLN A 260 -1.25 -4.05 -8.70
C GLN A 260 -0.04 -3.17 -8.34
N SER A 261 1.12 -3.49 -8.90
CA SER A 261 2.34 -2.69 -8.73
C SER A 261 3.04 -2.38 -10.06
N CYS A 262 3.80 -1.27 -10.11
CA CYS A 262 4.40 -0.78 -11.35
C CYS A 262 5.34 -1.81 -11.99
N SER A 263 5.09 -2.16 -13.26
CA SER A 263 5.96 -2.97 -14.11
C SER A 263 6.33 -4.35 -13.51
N THR A 264 5.39 -4.98 -12.81
CA THR A 264 5.62 -6.28 -12.16
C THR A 264 5.96 -7.39 -13.15
N VAL A 265 5.42 -7.30 -14.37
CA VAL A 265 5.47 -8.36 -15.39
C VAL A 265 6.22 -7.98 -16.67
N ALA A 266 7.03 -6.91 -16.65
CA ALA A 266 7.61 -6.28 -17.86
C ALA A 266 8.82 -7.02 -18.50
N VAL A 267 8.85 -8.35 -18.51
CA VAL A 267 9.99 -9.14 -19.04
C VAL A 267 10.29 -8.79 -20.51
N GLY A 268 11.54 -8.47 -20.82
CA GLY A 268 11.97 -8.08 -22.18
C GLY A 268 11.90 -6.58 -22.47
N ALA A 269 11.08 -5.82 -21.71
CA ALA A 269 11.02 -4.35 -21.72
C ALA A 269 11.43 -3.72 -20.38
N SER A 270 11.97 -4.54 -19.47
CA SER A 270 12.35 -4.18 -18.11
C SER A 270 13.37 -3.05 -18.05
N ALA A 271 13.15 -2.09 -17.15
CA ALA A 271 14.17 -1.10 -16.80
C ALA A 271 15.23 -1.68 -15.86
N PHE A 272 14.90 -2.75 -15.15
CA PHE A 272 15.81 -3.47 -14.25
C PHE A 272 16.21 -4.84 -14.83
N PRO A 273 17.37 -5.38 -14.45
CA PRO A 273 17.80 -6.66 -14.99
C PRO A 273 16.95 -7.82 -14.41
N PRO A 274 16.79 -8.96 -15.13
CA PRO A 274 15.84 -10.01 -14.75
C PRO A 274 16.04 -10.59 -13.35
N GLU A 275 17.27 -10.58 -12.81
CA GLU A 275 17.68 -11.10 -11.51
C GLU A 275 16.96 -10.44 -10.34
N VAL A 276 16.41 -9.24 -10.54
CA VAL A 276 15.65 -8.51 -9.52
C VAL A 276 14.17 -8.35 -9.87
N SER A 277 13.72 -8.83 -11.04
CA SER A 277 12.31 -8.74 -11.44
C SER A 277 11.38 -9.40 -10.42
N LEU A 278 10.39 -8.65 -9.93
CA LEU A 278 9.42 -9.11 -8.94
C LEU A 278 8.57 -10.27 -9.48
N GLY A 279 8.02 -10.13 -10.69
CA GLY A 279 7.23 -11.17 -11.34
C GLY A 279 8.03 -12.46 -11.58
N SER A 280 9.29 -12.35 -12.03
CA SER A 280 10.16 -13.53 -12.14
C SER A 280 10.45 -14.17 -10.79
N GLY A 281 10.62 -13.39 -9.72
CA GLY A 281 10.80 -13.90 -8.37
C GLY A 281 9.64 -14.79 -7.92
N PHE A 282 8.38 -14.37 -8.13
CA PHE A 282 7.21 -15.20 -7.86
C PHE A 282 7.22 -16.50 -8.68
N LEU A 283 7.53 -16.42 -9.97
CA LEU A 283 7.64 -17.60 -10.82
C LEU A 283 8.77 -18.56 -10.40
N GLU A 284 9.84 -18.10 -9.77
CA GLU A 284 10.88 -18.99 -9.22
C GLU A 284 10.51 -19.63 -7.87
N GLY A 285 9.44 -19.14 -7.22
CA GLY A 285 8.88 -19.66 -5.99
C GLY A 285 7.95 -20.86 -6.21
N THR A 286 6.66 -20.72 -5.89
CA THR A 286 5.63 -21.74 -6.20
C THR A 286 4.53 -21.25 -7.15
N ALA A 287 4.56 -19.97 -7.55
CA ALA A 287 3.57 -19.41 -8.45
C ALA A 287 3.61 -20.09 -9.81
N THR A 288 2.43 -20.37 -10.35
CA THR A 288 2.24 -20.87 -11.71
C THR A 288 2.05 -19.72 -12.70
N ALA A 289 1.45 -18.61 -12.23
CA ALA A 289 1.25 -17.42 -13.04
C ALA A 289 1.26 -16.14 -12.21
N VAL A 290 1.58 -15.02 -12.87
CA VAL A 290 1.51 -13.66 -12.34
C VAL A 290 0.79 -12.77 -13.35
N ILE A 291 -0.33 -12.17 -12.95
CA ILE A 291 -0.95 -11.05 -13.65
C ILE A 291 -0.46 -9.78 -12.94
N GLY A 292 0.01 -8.79 -13.69
CA GLY A 292 0.43 -7.53 -13.09
C GLY A 292 0.54 -6.38 -14.05
N GLY A 293 0.78 -5.19 -13.52
CA GLY A 293 0.90 -3.96 -14.32
C GLY A 293 2.16 -3.94 -15.20
N LEU A 294 2.00 -3.40 -16.42
CA LEU A 294 3.08 -2.99 -17.32
C LEU A 294 3.19 -1.46 -17.29
N GLY A 295 4.36 -0.93 -16.97
CA GLY A 295 4.56 0.50 -16.81
C GLY A 295 4.13 1.03 -15.44
N SER A 296 3.69 2.29 -15.39
CA SER A 296 3.24 2.96 -14.18
C SER A 296 1.81 2.55 -13.85
N HIS A 297 1.58 2.01 -12.66
CA HIS A 297 0.27 1.53 -12.24
C HIS A 297 -0.11 2.08 -10.88
N MET A 298 -1.38 2.47 -10.74
CA MET A 298 -2.00 2.82 -9.46
C MET A 298 -2.98 1.71 -9.12
N ALA A 299 -2.87 1.14 -7.93
CA ALA A 299 -3.79 0.12 -7.47
C ALA A 299 -5.22 0.66 -7.46
N GLU A 300 -6.14 -0.09 -8.03
CA GLU A 300 -7.57 0.19 -8.07
C GLU A 300 -8.29 -0.86 -7.22
N PRO A 301 -8.80 -0.49 -6.03
CA PRO A 301 -9.58 -1.40 -5.20
C PRO A 301 -10.77 -1.98 -5.96
N GLY A 302 -11.03 -3.28 -5.79
CA GLY A 302 -12.14 -3.98 -6.44
C GLY A 302 -11.76 -4.62 -7.79
N LEU A 303 -10.63 -4.26 -8.40
CA LEU A 303 -10.20 -4.83 -9.67
C LEU A 303 -9.86 -6.33 -9.56
N GLU A 304 -9.52 -6.82 -8.37
CA GLU A 304 -9.34 -8.23 -8.09
C GLU A 304 -10.62 -9.06 -8.28
N ARG A 305 -11.81 -8.42 -8.23
CA ARG A 305 -13.09 -9.08 -8.51
C ARG A 305 -13.17 -9.52 -9.97
N GLU A 306 -12.66 -8.73 -10.91
CA GLU A 306 -12.63 -9.11 -12.34
C GLU A 306 -11.78 -10.38 -12.55
N VAL A 307 -10.69 -10.52 -11.80
CA VAL A 307 -9.86 -11.74 -11.83
C VAL A 307 -10.63 -12.92 -11.24
N ARG A 308 -11.25 -12.75 -10.07
CA ARG A 308 -12.04 -13.80 -9.41
C ARG A 308 -13.23 -14.25 -10.26
N ASP A 309 -13.98 -13.32 -10.84
CA ASP A 309 -15.11 -13.59 -11.73
C ASP A 309 -14.68 -14.36 -12.98
N GLY A 310 -13.53 -13.99 -13.54
CA GLY A 310 -12.93 -14.69 -14.66
C GLY A 310 -12.58 -16.13 -14.32
N MET A 311 -11.95 -16.36 -13.15
CA MET A 311 -11.65 -17.71 -12.65
C MET A 311 -12.93 -18.51 -12.37
N ALA A 312 -13.94 -17.89 -11.74
CA ALA A 312 -15.22 -18.53 -11.43
C ALA A 312 -15.99 -18.93 -12.68
N SER A 313 -15.86 -18.15 -13.75
CA SER A 313 -16.42 -18.44 -15.07
C SER A 313 -15.61 -19.48 -15.88
N GLY A 314 -14.49 -19.98 -15.32
CA GLY A 314 -13.62 -20.95 -15.99
C GLY A 314 -12.91 -20.36 -17.22
N LEU A 315 -12.65 -19.05 -17.24
CA LEU A 315 -11.95 -18.41 -18.34
C LEU A 315 -10.46 -18.77 -18.34
N PRO A 316 -9.83 -18.91 -19.52
CA PRO A 316 -8.38 -18.94 -19.64
C PRO A 316 -7.75 -17.65 -19.11
N LEU A 317 -6.58 -17.73 -18.47
CA LEU A 317 -5.90 -16.55 -17.90
C LEU A 317 -5.66 -15.43 -18.92
N GLY A 318 -5.40 -15.77 -20.20
CA GLY A 318 -5.23 -14.77 -21.25
C GLY A 318 -6.53 -13.99 -21.56
N ASP A 319 -7.69 -14.63 -21.42
CA ASP A 319 -8.99 -13.96 -21.57
C ASP A 319 -9.30 -13.07 -20.37
N ILE A 320 -8.91 -13.47 -19.16
CA ILE A 320 -9.01 -12.62 -17.97
C ILE A 320 -8.18 -11.35 -18.15
N VAL A 321 -6.93 -11.46 -18.63
CA VAL A 321 -6.06 -10.30 -18.90
C VAL A 321 -6.62 -9.43 -20.03
N ALA A 322 -7.19 -10.03 -21.07
CA ALA A 322 -7.86 -9.28 -22.14
C ALA A 322 -9.08 -8.49 -21.62
N ARG A 323 -9.86 -9.09 -20.70
CA ARG A 323 -10.99 -8.42 -20.04
C ARG A 323 -10.54 -7.29 -19.13
N LEU A 324 -9.48 -7.48 -18.32
CA LEU A 324 -8.88 -6.39 -17.53
C LEU A 324 -8.46 -5.21 -18.41
N ASN A 325 -7.91 -5.50 -19.60
CA ASN A 325 -7.44 -4.48 -20.55
C ASN A 325 -8.54 -3.88 -21.43
N SER A 326 -9.77 -4.43 -21.47
CA SER A 326 -10.86 -3.88 -22.29
C SER A 326 -11.53 -2.66 -21.62
N GLY A 327 -11.49 -2.60 -20.28
CA GLY A 327 -12.15 -1.56 -19.49
C GLY A 327 -13.68 -1.61 -19.53
N GLU A 328 -14.27 -2.73 -19.98
CA GLU A 328 -15.73 -2.91 -20.07
C GLU A 328 -16.42 -2.84 -18.69
N GLY A 329 -15.70 -3.12 -17.60
CA GLY A 329 -16.18 -2.97 -16.23
C GLY A 329 -16.06 -1.55 -15.65
N GLY A 330 -15.61 -0.56 -16.43
CA GLY A 330 -15.39 0.82 -15.96
C GLY A 330 -14.07 1.03 -15.21
N HIS A 331 -13.41 -0.05 -14.78
CA HIS A 331 -12.06 -0.03 -14.20
C HIS A 331 -11.00 0.12 -15.30
N ARG A 332 -10.04 1.03 -15.11
CA ARG A 332 -8.98 1.31 -16.12
C ARG A 332 -7.56 1.26 -15.54
N GLY A 333 -7.39 0.86 -14.28
CA GLY A 333 -6.07 0.61 -13.70
C GLY A 333 -5.14 1.82 -13.74
N GLY A 334 -5.72 3.01 -13.57
CA GLY A 334 -5.06 4.31 -13.40
C GLY A 334 -4.22 4.85 -14.56
N MET A 335 -3.56 4.00 -15.37
CA MET A 335 -2.65 4.35 -16.49
C MET A 335 -2.01 3.10 -17.16
N ALA A 336 -2.10 1.89 -16.58
CA ALA A 336 -1.33 0.71 -17.02
C ALA A 336 -2.16 -0.32 -17.80
N THR A 337 -1.48 -1.05 -18.69
CA THR A 337 -1.96 -2.31 -19.27
C THR A 337 -1.53 -3.46 -18.37
N PHE A 338 -2.34 -4.50 -18.22
CA PHE A 338 -1.96 -5.74 -17.55
C PHE A 338 -1.27 -6.71 -18.50
N GLY A 339 -0.23 -7.37 -17.99
CA GLY A 339 0.44 -8.49 -18.66
C GLY A 339 0.30 -9.79 -17.86
N LEU A 340 0.65 -10.90 -18.51
CA LEU A 340 0.65 -12.24 -17.93
C LEU A 340 2.04 -12.88 -18.03
N LEU A 341 2.65 -13.18 -16.89
CA LEU A 341 3.71 -14.16 -16.80
C LEU A 341 3.10 -15.51 -16.46
N GLY A 342 2.99 -16.41 -17.43
CA GLY A 342 2.29 -17.69 -17.29
C GLY A 342 1.68 -18.18 -18.61
N ASP A 343 1.00 -19.32 -18.56
CA ASP A 343 0.29 -19.88 -19.71
C ASP A 343 -1.09 -19.22 -19.88
N PRO A 344 -1.37 -18.48 -20.97
CA PRO A 344 -2.67 -17.85 -21.17
C PRO A 344 -3.80 -18.85 -21.40
N GLY A 345 -3.49 -20.08 -21.82
CA GLY A 345 -4.47 -21.14 -21.99
C GLY A 345 -4.83 -21.88 -20.69
N LEU A 346 -4.17 -21.54 -19.58
CA LEU A 346 -4.43 -22.15 -18.28
C LEU A 346 -5.78 -21.67 -17.75
N VAL A 347 -6.60 -22.61 -17.30
CA VAL A 347 -7.83 -22.34 -16.53
C VAL A 347 -7.55 -22.80 -15.11
N LEU A 348 -7.74 -21.90 -14.15
CA LEU A 348 -7.51 -22.17 -12.73
C LEU A 348 -8.84 -22.33 -12.01
N LYS A 349 -8.87 -23.20 -10.99
CA LYS A 349 -10.01 -23.26 -10.08
C LYS A 349 -10.14 -21.91 -9.37
N ALA A 350 -11.35 -21.34 -9.35
CA ALA A 350 -11.62 -20.18 -8.51
C ALA A 350 -11.38 -20.52 -7.04
N PRO A 351 -10.79 -19.62 -6.23
CA PRO A 351 -10.84 -19.81 -4.80
C PRO A 351 -12.30 -20.01 -4.40
N ALA A 352 -12.59 -20.99 -3.55
CA ALA A 352 -13.90 -21.02 -2.92
C ALA A 352 -14.13 -19.63 -2.32
N GLU A 353 -15.32 -19.06 -2.50
CA GLU A 353 -15.75 -17.97 -1.64
C GLU A 353 -15.66 -18.55 -0.23
N GLY A 354 -14.55 -18.31 0.45
CA GLY A 354 -14.36 -18.75 1.82
C GLY A 354 -15.52 -18.10 2.51
N VAL A 355 -16.46 -18.93 2.99
CA VAL A 355 -17.79 -18.54 3.47
C VAL A 355 -17.62 -17.16 4.05
N THR A 356 -17.96 -16.12 3.27
CA THR A 356 -18.09 -14.79 3.84
C THR A 356 -19.07 -15.09 4.94
N PRO A 357 -18.68 -14.98 6.24
CA PRO A 357 -19.57 -15.38 7.32
C PRO A 357 -20.91 -14.75 6.94
N PRO A 358 -21.95 -15.60 6.72
CA PRO A 358 -23.15 -15.21 5.96
C PRO A 358 -23.51 -13.85 6.46
N PRO A 359 -23.64 -12.80 5.61
CA PRO A 359 -23.69 -11.41 6.04
C PRO A 359 -24.54 -11.43 7.27
N VAL A 360 -23.89 -11.28 8.44
CA VAL A 360 -24.54 -11.63 9.70
C VAL A 360 -25.66 -10.63 9.68
N THR A 361 -26.88 -11.11 9.40
CA THR A 361 -28.03 -10.23 9.24
C THR A 361 -27.99 -9.51 10.56
N PRO A 362 -27.64 -8.20 10.61
CA PRO A 362 -27.24 -7.65 11.87
C PRO A 362 -28.48 -7.78 12.73
N HIS A 363 -28.46 -8.72 13.67
CA HIS A 363 -29.16 -8.55 14.91
C HIS A 363 -28.30 -7.55 15.68
N GLY A 364 -28.07 -6.40 15.05
CA GLY A 364 -27.45 -5.24 15.64
C GLY A 364 -28.41 -4.88 16.74
N THR A 365 -28.05 -5.27 17.95
CA THR A 365 -28.53 -4.56 19.12
C THR A 365 -28.22 -3.09 18.89
N GLU A 366 -29.17 -2.22 19.22
CA GLU A 366 -28.96 -0.78 19.33
C GLU A 366 -27.55 -0.52 19.91
N GLY A 367 -26.65 0.11 19.14
CA GLY A 367 -25.25 0.37 19.53
C GLY A 367 -24.16 -0.28 18.66
N THR A 368 -24.40 -1.41 17.98
CA THR A 368 -23.36 -2.02 17.11
C THR A 368 -23.07 -1.17 15.86
N GLU A 369 -24.11 -0.63 15.23
CA GLU A 369 -23.97 0.25 14.05
C GLU A 369 -23.23 1.56 14.40
N GLU A 370 -23.58 2.16 15.54
CA GLU A 370 -22.90 3.37 16.06
C GLU A 370 -21.43 3.09 16.40
N ALA A 371 -21.11 1.90 16.93
CA ALA A 371 -19.75 1.48 17.18
C ALA A 371 -18.94 1.35 15.88
N LEU A 372 -19.50 0.73 14.85
CA LEU A 372 -18.85 0.62 13.53
C LEU A 372 -18.70 1.99 12.86
N GLU A 373 -19.70 2.87 12.95
CA GLU A 373 -19.61 4.26 12.47
C GLU A 373 -18.49 5.03 13.19
N THR A 374 -18.34 4.81 14.50
CA THR A 374 -17.26 5.40 15.31
C THR A 374 -15.90 4.87 14.86
N LEU A 375 -15.74 3.55 14.71
CA LEU A 375 -14.49 2.94 14.25
C LEU A 375 -14.11 3.41 12.83
N GLY A 376 -15.08 3.48 11.92
CA GLY A 376 -14.87 4.03 10.57
C GLY A 376 -14.47 5.51 10.60
N HIS A 377 -15.10 6.33 11.44
CA HIS A 377 -14.69 7.73 11.62
C HIS A 377 -13.25 7.86 12.13
N LEU A 378 -12.88 7.06 13.14
CA LEU A 378 -11.53 7.07 13.69
C LEU A 378 -10.50 6.63 12.63
N ASN A 379 -10.79 5.57 11.88
CA ASN A 379 -9.89 5.02 10.87
C ASN A 379 -9.73 5.91 9.64
N ASP A 380 -10.84 6.42 9.11
CA ASP A 380 -10.87 7.04 7.79
C ASP A 380 -10.65 8.55 7.87
N THR A 381 -10.93 9.14 9.04
CA THR A 381 -10.87 10.60 9.22
C THR A 381 -9.85 11.01 10.28
N VAL A 382 -9.91 10.47 11.49
CA VAL A 382 -9.14 11.01 12.63
C VAL A 382 -7.66 10.59 12.58
N LEU A 383 -7.38 9.29 12.53
CA LEU A 383 -6.01 8.78 12.56
C LEU A 383 -5.18 9.23 11.34
N PRO A 384 -5.68 9.19 10.09
CA PRO A 384 -4.91 9.65 8.93
C PRO A 384 -4.52 11.13 9.04
N ARG A 385 -5.34 11.95 9.71
CA ARG A 385 -5.00 13.35 9.96
C ARG A 385 -3.93 13.49 11.04
N CYS A 386 -4.01 12.69 12.10
CA CYS A 386 -3.03 12.68 13.19
C CYS A 386 -1.65 12.20 12.71
N GLU A 387 -1.59 11.16 11.88
CA GLU A 387 -0.36 10.60 11.33
C GLU A 387 0.42 11.57 10.42
N ARG A 388 -0.23 12.63 9.93
CA ARG A 388 0.41 13.67 9.10
C ARG A 388 0.99 14.83 9.91
N LEU A 389 0.64 14.94 11.19
CA LEU A 389 1.10 16.03 12.06
C LEU A 389 2.63 16.10 12.25
N PRO A 390 3.42 15.01 12.12
CA PRO A 390 4.88 15.13 12.11
C PRO A 390 5.43 16.09 11.03
N TRP A 391 4.73 16.27 9.90
CA TRP A 391 5.12 17.28 8.88
C TRP A 391 4.98 18.72 9.38
N LEU A 392 4.27 18.95 10.47
CA LEU A 392 4.04 20.23 11.13
C LEU A 392 4.83 20.35 12.44
N GLU A 393 5.89 19.55 12.60
CA GLU A 393 6.77 19.55 13.79
C GLU A 393 6.03 19.20 15.10
N LEU A 394 4.86 18.56 15.00
CA LEU A 394 4.15 17.96 16.13
C LEU A 394 4.60 16.50 16.28
N GLU A 395 5.80 16.33 16.80
CA GLU A 395 6.44 15.02 17.00
C GLU A 395 5.91 14.29 18.25
N GLY A 396 6.10 12.97 18.30
CA GLY A 396 6.03 12.21 19.56
C GLY A 396 4.85 11.23 19.73
N ALA A 397 3.96 11.08 18.73
CA ALA A 397 2.81 10.17 18.82
C ALA A 397 2.63 9.21 17.63
N GLU A 398 3.60 9.10 16.72
CA GLU A 398 3.48 8.24 15.53
C GLU A 398 3.27 6.76 15.90
N GLU A 399 4.14 6.20 16.75
CA GLU A 399 4.00 4.82 17.23
C GLU A 399 2.69 4.58 17.99
N GLU A 400 2.22 5.60 18.72
CA GLU A 400 0.97 5.55 19.47
C GLU A 400 -0.25 5.48 18.52
N PHE A 401 -0.30 6.34 17.50
CA PHE A 401 -1.37 6.32 16.51
C PHE A 401 -1.36 5.05 15.65
N LEU A 402 -0.18 4.52 15.30
CA LEU A 402 -0.06 3.22 14.65
C LEU A 402 -0.59 2.08 15.55
N GLY A 403 -0.30 2.14 16.86
CA GLY A 403 -0.87 1.24 17.86
C GLY A 403 -2.40 1.32 17.94
N LEU A 404 -2.95 2.52 17.91
CA LEU A 404 -4.40 2.76 17.91
C LEU A 404 -5.06 2.24 16.62
N ARG A 405 -4.43 2.43 15.46
CA ARG A 405 -4.89 1.90 14.17
C ARG A 405 -5.00 0.37 14.19
N ARG A 406 -3.97 -0.32 14.70
CA ARG A 406 -4.01 -1.79 14.86
C ARG A 406 -5.19 -2.23 15.74
N ARG A 407 -5.44 -1.53 16.84
CA ARG A 407 -6.60 -1.81 17.71
C ARG A 407 -7.95 -1.58 17.01
N ILE A 408 -8.06 -0.58 16.14
CA ILE A 408 -9.29 -0.40 15.32
C ILE A 408 -9.51 -1.64 14.45
N ARG A 409 -8.46 -2.12 13.76
CA ARG A 409 -8.55 -3.31 12.89
C ARG A 409 -8.93 -4.56 13.69
N GLU A 410 -8.30 -4.79 14.84
CA GLU A 410 -8.64 -5.90 15.74
C GLU A 410 -10.12 -5.90 16.14
N LEU A 411 -10.70 -4.73 16.39
CA LEU A 411 -12.13 -4.59 16.69
C LEU A 411 -13.01 -4.76 15.45
N ALA A 412 -12.58 -4.28 14.29
CA ALA A 412 -13.29 -4.45 13.03
C ALA A 412 -13.43 -5.94 12.64
N TYR A 413 -12.39 -6.76 12.87
CA TYR A 413 -12.47 -8.21 12.67
C TYR A 413 -13.40 -8.94 13.64
N ARG A 414 -13.83 -8.27 14.72
CA ARG A 414 -14.74 -8.79 15.75
C ARG A 414 -16.03 -7.97 15.81
N ALA A 415 -16.54 -7.55 14.66
CA ALA A 415 -17.73 -6.70 14.54
C ALA A 415 -19.00 -7.28 15.18
N ASP A 416 -19.04 -8.60 15.44
CA ASP A 416 -20.13 -9.31 16.10
C ASP A 416 -19.95 -9.46 17.63
N ALA A 417 -18.83 -8.96 18.19
CA ALA A 417 -18.56 -9.08 19.61
C ALA A 417 -19.55 -8.25 20.44
N PRO A 418 -20.15 -8.81 21.50
CA PRO A 418 -21.16 -8.11 22.30
C PRO A 418 -20.58 -6.90 23.07
N ASP A 419 -19.25 -6.84 23.23
CA ASP A 419 -18.54 -5.72 23.87
C ASP A 419 -18.07 -4.66 22.87
N LEU A 420 -18.33 -4.80 21.56
CA LEU A 420 -17.86 -3.86 20.53
C LEU A 420 -18.20 -2.39 20.85
N PRO A 421 -19.43 -2.01 21.27
CA PRO A 421 -19.72 -0.61 21.58
C PRO A 421 -18.86 -0.04 22.72
N ALA A 422 -18.62 -0.85 23.76
CA ALA A 422 -17.75 -0.45 24.87
C ALA A 422 -16.29 -0.31 24.43
N GLN A 423 -15.80 -1.25 23.60
CA GLN A 423 -14.43 -1.20 23.08
C GLN A 423 -14.21 -0.04 22.11
N ALA A 424 -15.18 0.25 21.24
CA ALA A 424 -15.13 1.39 20.32
C ALA A 424 -15.12 2.72 21.09
N ALA A 425 -15.92 2.84 22.15
CA ALA A 425 -15.92 4.01 23.03
C ALA A 425 -14.56 4.20 23.75
N LEU A 426 -13.99 3.13 24.31
CA LEU A 426 -12.66 3.14 24.93
C LEU A 426 -11.56 3.52 23.92
N LEU A 427 -11.69 3.08 22.68
CA LEU A 427 -10.73 3.40 21.63
C LEU A 427 -10.85 4.86 21.19
N ALA A 428 -12.06 5.39 21.07
CA ALA A 428 -12.28 6.82 20.83
C ALA A 428 -11.70 7.70 21.95
N GLU A 429 -11.83 7.27 23.21
CA GLU A 429 -11.21 7.92 24.36
C GLU A 429 -9.67 7.85 24.30
N ALA A 430 -9.10 6.71 23.94
CA ALA A 430 -7.65 6.56 23.77
C ALA A 430 -7.09 7.46 22.65
N VAL A 431 -7.82 7.61 21.54
CA VAL A 431 -7.45 8.54 20.45
C VAL A 431 -7.54 10.00 20.93
N ALA A 432 -8.54 10.35 21.74
CA ALA A 432 -8.64 11.69 22.33
C ALA A 432 -7.50 11.97 23.31
N GLU A 433 -7.11 10.99 24.13
CA GLU A 433 -5.98 11.08 25.07
C GLU A 433 -4.65 11.25 24.33
N ALA A 434 -4.42 10.51 23.25
CA ALA A 434 -3.22 10.67 22.41
C ALA A 434 -3.12 12.09 21.81
N GLN A 435 -4.24 12.63 21.31
CA GLN A 435 -4.31 14.02 20.85
C GLN A 435 -4.06 15.03 21.98
N HIS A 436 -4.53 14.75 23.20
CA HIS A 436 -4.23 15.56 24.38
C HIS A 436 -2.74 15.51 24.73
N GLY A 437 -2.13 14.33 24.68
CA GLY A 437 -0.69 14.12 24.83
C GLY A 437 0.11 15.04 23.90
N LEU A 438 -0.25 15.07 22.62
CA LEU A 438 0.37 15.96 21.62
C LEU A 438 0.18 17.44 21.93
N ILE A 439 -1.04 17.90 22.22
CA ILE A 439 -1.29 19.32 22.53
C ILE A 439 -0.55 19.77 23.79
N ARG A 440 -0.47 18.91 24.79
CA ARG A 440 0.30 19.16 26.01
C ARG A 440 1.79 19.34 25.69
N GLN A 441 2.36 18.47 24.87
CA GLN A 441 3.76 18.57 24.45
C GLN A 441 4.00 19.83 23.61
N ALA A 442 3.10 20.13 22.66
CA ALA A 442 3.17 21.31 21.80
C ALA A 442 3.09 22.62 22.60
N ALA A 443 2.17 22.72 23.56
CA ALA A 443 2.07 23.89 24.44
C ALA A 443 3.32 24.05 25.31
N ALA A 444 3.86 22.94 25.83
CA ALA A 444 5.11 22.96 26.60
C ALA A 444 6.33 23.39 25.75
N ALA A 445 6.42 22.94 24.50
CA ALA A 445 7.44 23.35 23.55
C ALA A 445 7.30 24.82 23.17
N ALA A 446 6.08 25.25 22.82
CA ALA A 446 5.76 26.64 22.48
C ALA A 446 6.15 27.63 23.58
N GLN A 447 6.04 27.25 24.86
CA GLN A 447 6.51 28.08 25.97
C GLN A 447 8.03 28.30 25.96
N ARG A 448 8.82 27.25 25.69
CA ARG A 448 10.28 27.28 25.74
C ARG A 448 10.90 27.89 24.48
N GLU A 449 10.41 27.46 23.33
CA GLU A 449 11.06 27.67 22.04
C GLU A 449 10.33 28.76 21.22
N GLY A 450 9.07 29.05 21.57
CA GLY A 450 8.14 29.78 20.72
C GLY A 450 7.34 28.83 19.84
N ALA A 451 6.24 29.31 19.26
CA ALA A 451 5.50 28.56 18.25
C ALA A 451 5.88 29.07 16.86
N ASP A 452 6.52 28.22 16.08
CA ASP A 452 6.65 28.39 14.63
C ASP A 452 6.00 27.17 13.96
N PHE A 453 4.78 27.35 13.47
CA PHE A 453 3.92 26.22 13.10
C PHE A 453 4.28 25.58 11.75
N LEU A 454 4.90 26.36 10.86
CA LEU A 454 5.51 25.79 9.67
C LEU A 454 7.01 25.60 9.84
N GLY A 455 7.65 26.32 10.76
CA GLY A 455 9.06 26.12 11.11
C GLY A 455 9.94 25.95 9.88
N ASP A 456 10.75 24.90 9.93
CA ASP A 456 11.62 24.47 8.84
C ASP A 456 10.87 23.75 7.71
N SER A 457 9.62 23.33 7.96
CA SER A 457 8.71 22.71 6.97
C SER A 457 8.07 23.70 5.99
N SER A 458 8.14 25.02 6.20
CA SER A 458 7.55 26.02 5.29
C SER A 458 7.91 25.83 3.79
N PRO A 459 9.16 25.52 3.41
CA PRO A 459 9.54 25.26 2.01
C PRO A 459 8.91 24.00 1.39
N LEU A 460 8.28 23.14 2.20
CA LEU A 460 7.58 21.95 1.74
C LEU A 460 6.14 22.24 1.30
N PHE A 461 5.66 23.49 1.42
CA PHE A 461 4.31 23.86 1.04
C PHE A 461 4.27 24.75 -0.20
N ASP A 462 3.33 24.48 -1.10
CA ASP A 462 2.99 25.34 -2.22
C ASP A 462 1.71 26.12 -1.92
N GLN A 463 1.72 27.41 -2.21
CA GLN A 463 0.52 28.24 -2.15
C GLN A 463 -0.39 27.95 -3.34
N GLU A 464 -1.59 27.41 -3.07
CA GLU A 464 -2.56 27.07 -4.12
C GLU A 464 -3.60 28.15 -4.36
N ALA A 465 -4.03 28.81 -3.29
CA ALA A 465 -5.10 29.81 -3.35
C ALA A 465 -4.88 30.92 -2.32
N ARG A 466 -5.44 32.08 -2.64
CA ARG A 466 -5.48 33.26 -1.78
C ARG A 466 -6.82 33.97 -1.96
N GLU A 467 -7.52 34.18 -0.87
CA GLU A 467 -8.85 34.82 -0.81
C GLU A 467 -8.77 36.06 0.10
N GLU A 468 -9.40 37.17 -0.29
CA GLU A 468 -9.52 38.35 0.57
C GLU A 468 -10.67 38.16 1.56
N ILE A 469 -10.41 38.39 2.85
CA ILE A 469 -11.40 38.26 3.92
C ILE A 469 -11.36 39.48 4.86
N PRO A 470 -12.46 39.81 5.57
CA PRO A 470 -12.42 40.73 6.69
C PRO A 470 -11.51 40.21 7.81
N CYS A 471 -10.71 41.07 8.41
CA CYS A 471 -9.87 40.70 9.54
C CYS A 471 -10.72 40.45 10.79
N ALA A 472 -10.63 39.26 11.38
CA ALA A 472 -11.35 38.90 12.61
C ALA A 472 -10.96 39.77 13.83
N GLY A 473 -9.75 40.36 13.83
CA GLY A 473 -9.30 41.28 14.88
C GLY A 473 -9.81 42.71 14.69
N CYS A 474 -9.47 43.36 13.57
CA CYS A 474 -9.76 44.80 13.36
C CYS A 474 -11.01 45.09 12.52
N GLY A 475 -11.68 44.08 11.96
CA GLY A 475 -12.89 44.21 11.14
C GLY A 475 -12.68 44.78 9.72
N LEU A 476 -11.47 45.20 9.37
CA LEU A 476 -11.18 45.81 8.06
C LEU A 476 -10.95 44.74 6.97
N PRO A 477 -11.31 44.99 5.70
CA PRO A 477 -11.10 44.08 4.57
C PRO A 477 -9.63 44.11 4.11
N ARG A 478 -8.73 43.64 4.96
CA ARG A 478 -7.28 43.67 4.77
C ARG A 478 -6.60 42.37 5.18
N ALA A 479 -7.39 41.32 5.39
CA ALA A 479 -6.90 39.98 5.69
C ALA A 479 -6.99 39.09 4.45
N PHE A 480 -6.16 38.06 4.43
CA PHE A 480 -6.13 37.06 3.40
C PHE A 480 -6.23 35.69 4.05
N ARG A 481 -7.03 34.81 3.46
CA ARG A 481 -6.97 33.38 3.70
C ARG A 481 -6.10 32.77 2.62
N ILE A 482 -5.06 32.06 3.02
CA ILE A 482 -4.10 31.40 2.14
C ILE A 482 -4.26 29.91 2.32
N ARG A 483 -4.40 29.17 1.22
CA ARG A 483 -4.40 27.70 1.19
C ARG A 483 -3.04 27.22 0.73
N LEU A 484 -2.37 26.48 1.60
CA LEU A 484 -1.08 25.85 1.37
C LEU A 484 -1.28 24.34 1.23
N ARG A 485 -0.64 23.71 0.26
CA ARG A 485 -0.64 22.25 0.08
C ARG A 485 0.77 21.72 0.21
N HIS A 486 0.95 20.65 0.97
CA HIS A 486 2.25 20.02 1.13
C HIS A 486 2.69 19.31 -0.17
N ARG A 487 3.98 19.44 -0.51
CA ARG A 487 4.57 19.02 -1.79
C ARG A 487 4.64 17.50 -1.95
N VAL A 488 4.87 16.80 -0.84
CA VAL A 488 5.04 15.34 -0.81
C VAL A 488 3.69 14.69 -0.52
N ASP A 489 3.12 14.99 0.65
CA ASP A 489 1.79 14.55 1.04
C ASP A 489 0.71 15.56 0.62
N ARG A 490 0.19 15.42 -0.59
CA ARG A 490 -0.80 16.34 -1.16
C ARG A 490 -2.13 16.39 -0.41
N SER A 491 -2.39 15.44 0.49
CA SER A 491 -3.60 15.41 1.30
C SER A 491 -3.48 16.30 2.54
N LEU A 492 -2.26 16.70 2.93
CA LEU A 492 -2.02 17.71 3.96
C LEU A 492 -2.19 19.12 3.38
N VAL A 493 -3.22 19.81 3.88
CA VAL A 493 -3.55 21.19 3.52
C VAL A 493 -3.52 22.03 4.78
N VAL A 494 -2.89 23.20 4.69
CA VAL A 494 -2.86 24.19 5.77
C VAL A 494 -3.55 25.46 5.27
N HIS A 495 -4.51 25.92 6.04
CA HIS A 495 -5.14 27.22 5.89
C HIS A 495 -4.53 28.20 6.88
N THR A 496 -4.03 29.34 6.41
CA THR A 496 -3.56 30.43 7.25
C THR A 496 -4.31 31.71 6.93
N GLU A 497 -4.74 32.42 7.97
CA GLU A 497 -5.39 33.72 7.87
C GLU A 497 -4.45 34.82 8.36
N GLN A 498 -4.14 35.80 7.51
CA GLN A 498 -3.16 36.83 7.80
C GLN A 498 -3.72 38.22 7.51
N CYS A 499 -3.59 39.14 8.46
CA CYS A 499 -3.91 40.55 8.28
C CYS A 499 -2.65 41.39 8.11
N ARG A 500 -2.64 42.31 7.14
CA ARG A 500 -1.52 43.26 6.95
C ARG A 500 -1.22 44.13 8.18
N ARG A 501 -2.18 44.29 9.10
CA ARG A 501 -2.04 45.08 10.32
C ARG A 501 -1.87 44.21 11.55
N CYS A 502 -2.72 43.20 11.71
CA CYS A 502 -2.78 42.38 12.92
C CYS A 502 -1.81 41.19 12.90
N GLY A 503 -1.15 40.90 11.77
CA GLY A 503 -0.31 39.72 11.62
C GLY A 503 -1.13 38.46 11.37
N ASP A 504 -0.60 37.32 11.78
CA ASP A 504 -1.32 36.04 11.73
C ASP A 504 -2.55 36.08 12.64
N LEU A 505 -3.64 35.47 12.19
CA LEU A 505 -4.92 35.44 12.88
C LEU A 505 -5.34 34.02 13.27
N HIS A 506 -5.13 33.08 12.36
CA HIS A 506 -5.58 31.70 12.51
C HIS A 506 -4.83 30.74 11.59
N TRP A 507 -4.62 29.52 12.06
CA TRP A 507 -4.12 28.39 11.27
C TRP A 507 -5.02 27.17 11.47
N SER A 508 -5.22 26.38 10.41
CA SER A 508 -6.02 25.16 10.46
C SER A 508 -5.53 24.12 9.44
N THR A 509 -5.52 22.84 9.82
CA THR A 509 -5.34 21.70 8.88
C THR A 509 -6.65 21.19 8.29
N ALA A 510 -7.77 21.89 8.53
CA ALA A 510 -9.07 21.49 8.02
C ALA A 510 -9.15 21.54 6.49
N GLU A 511 -9.72 20.51 5.87
CA GLU A 511 -9.93 20.49 4.41
C GLU A 511 -10.98 21.49 3.93
N SER A 512 -11.97 21.78 4.79
CA SER A 512 -13.12 22.65 4.52
C SER A 512 -13.36 23.61 5.70
N PRO A 513 -13.15 24.92 5.51
CA PRO A 513 -13.35 25.93 6.57
C PRO A 513 -14.78 26.04 7.09
N GLY A 514 -15.78 25.56 6.35
CA GLY A 514 -17.20 25.68 6.71
C GLY A 514 -17.74 24.58 7.62
N THR A 515 -17.06 23.42 7.67
CA THR A 515 -17.56 22.21 8.34
C THR A 515 -16.61 21.66 9.40
N ALA A 516 -15.40 22.22 9.50
CA ALA A 516 -14.41 21.80 10.47
C ALA A 516 -14.36 22.74 11.69
N PRO A 517 -13.84 22.25 12.82
CA PRO A 517 -13.66 23.09 14.01
C PRO A 517 -12.78 24.32 13.74
N TYR A 518 -13.05 25.44 14.43
CA TYR A 518 -12.25 26.66 14.33
C TYR A 518 -12.21 27.43 15.65
N ILE A 519 -11.20 28.28 15.83
CA ILE A 519 -11.04 29.15 17.01
C ILE A 519 -11.65 30.52 16.71
N ARG A 520 -12.50 31.01 17.62
CA ARG A 520 -13.15 32.30 17.57
C ARG A 520 -12.79 33.13 18.81
N GLY A 521 -12.57 34.42 18.59
CA GLY A 521 -12.32 35.41 19.65
C GLY A 521 -11.36 36.50 19.19
N PRO A 522 -11.27 37.61 19.92
CA PRO A 522 -10.36 38.69 19.57
C PRO A 522 -8.91 38.27 19.81
N VAL A 523 -8.05 38.43 18.80
CA VAL A 523 -6.59 38.15 18.92
C VAL A 523 -6.01 39.00 20.05
N ASP A 524 -6.35 40.27 20.10
CA ASP A 524 -5.96 41.19 21.18
C ASP A 524 -6.84 41.02 22.42
N PHE A 525 -6.24 41.05 23.60
CA PHE A 525 -6.96 41.14 24.87
C PHE A 525 -6.24 42.07 25.84
N SER A 526 -6.99 42.78 26.68
CA SER A 526 -6.43 43.64 27.72
C SER A 526 -6.20 42.87 29.01
N ALA A 527 -5.07 43.11 29.67
CA ALA A 527 -4.79 42.60 31.00
C ALA A 527 -4.30 43.74 31.91
N ASP A 528 -4.70 43.69 33.19
CA ASP A 528 -4.36 44.67 34.20
C ASP A 528 -3.38 44.07 35.22
N ARG A 529 -2.29 44.77 35.52
CA ARG A 529 -1.31 44.32 36.52
C ARG A 529 -1.85 44.34 37.95
N ARG A 530 -2.99 44.99 38.17
CA ARG A 530 -3.62 45.14 39.49
C ARG A 530 -4.72 44.11 39.73
N SER A 531 -5.16 43.39 38.71
CA SER A 531 -6.26 42.42 38.83
C SER A 531 -6.05 41.17 37.98
N ALA A 532 -6.39 40.01 38.54
CA ALA A 532 -6.41 38.77 37.78
C ALA A 532 -7.45 38.87 36.65
N THR A 533 -7.03 38.51 35.44
CA THR A 533 -7.87 38.54 34.24
C THR A 533 -8.05 37.12 33.70
N VAL A 534 -9.09 36.86 32.91
CA VAL A 534 -9.28 35.56 32.24
C VAL A 534 -9.33 35.79 30.73
N LEU A 535 -8.38 35.20 30.01
CA LEU A 535 -8.44 35.12 28.56
C LEU A 535 -9.44 34.02 28.19
N THR A 536 -10.46 34.38 27.39
CA THR A 536 -11.44 33.41 26.89
C THR A 536 -11.32 33.26 25.38
N ARG A 537 -11.34 32.02 24.91
CA ARG A 537 -11.41 31.65 23.49
C ARG A 537 -12.56 30.67 23.29
N GLU A 538 -13.25 30.81 22.17
CA GLU A 538 -14.32 29.90 21.80
C GLU A 538 -13.82 28.96 20.72
N ILE A 539 -13.92 27.66 20.93
CA ILE A 539 -13.65 26.65 19.90
C ILE A 539 -15.00 26.17 19.42
N VAL A 540 -15.29 26.37 18.14
CA VAL A 540 -16.60 26.13 17.55
C VAL A 540 -16.50 24.87 16.69
N ASN A 541 -17.45 23.96 16.86
CA ASN A 541 -17.62 22.80 15.99
C ASN A 541 -18.87 23.00 15.12
N PRO A 542 -18.73 23.47 13.86
CA PRO A 542 -19.86 23.61 12.96
C PRO A 542 -20.29 22.28 12.31
N GLY A 543 -19.52 21.20 12.54
CA GLY A 543 -19.72 19.91 11.92
C GLY A 543 -20.92 19.14 12.48
N PRO A 544 -21.34 18.06 11.79
CA PRO A 544 -22.50 17.26 12.16
C PRO A 544 -22.22 16.24 13.27
N ARG A 545 -20.96 16.06 13.68
CA ARG A 545 -20.52 15.08 14.68
C ARG A 545 -19.88 15.78 15.86
N THR A 546 -19.95 15.16 17.04
CA THR A 546 -19.15 15.55 18.19
C THR A 546 -17.67 15.36 17.86
N VAL A 547 -16.84 16.36 18.16
CA VAL A 547 -15.38 16.26 18.00
C VAL A 547 -14.71 16.14 19.36
N ARG A 548 -13.62 15.37 19.43
CA ARG A 548 -12.88 15.09 20.66
C ARG A 548 -11.38 15.34 20.47
N GLY A 549 -10.72 15.76 21.54
CA GLY A 549 -9.28 15.95 21.58
C GLY A 549 -8.91 16.89 22.72
N ALA A 550 -8.13 17.94 22.43
CA ALA A 550 -7.67 18.86 23.46
C ALA A 550 -7.47 20.29 22.98
N ALA A 551 -7.47 21.21 23.94
CA ALA A 551 -7.06 22.60 23.76
C ALA A 551 -5.87 22.90 24.67
N GLY A 552 -4.98 23.78 24.21
CA GLY A 552 -3.78 24.17 24.91
C GLY A 552 -3.48 25.65 24.77
N PHE A 553 -2.70 26.18 25.70
CA PHE A 553 -2.24 27.56 25.67
C PHE A 553 -0.83 27.68 26.23
N ALA A 554 -0.03 28.55 25.61
CA ALA A 554 1.29 28.93 26.10
C ALA A 554 1.62 30.39 25.76
N PHE A 555 2.36 31.07 26.65
CA PHE A 555 3.11 32.27 26.31
C PHE A 555 4.55 31.88 25.99
N GLN A 556 5.18 32.55 25.01
CA GLN A 556 6.60 32.39 24.76
C GLN A 556 7.42 33.11 25.85
N THR A 557 8.39 32.42 26.45
CA THR A 557 9.15 32.94 27.59
C THR A 557 10.60 32.50 27.49
N ARG A 558 11.50 33.39 27.07
CA ARG A 558 12.89 33.01 26.78
C ARG A 558 13.75 32.72 28.02
N ASP A 559 13.56 33.40 29.16
CA ASP A 559 14.58 33.36 30.23
C ASP A 559 14.08 33.52 31.70
N GLU A 560 12.78 33.56 32.00
CA GLU A 560 12.27 33.79 33.38
C GLU A 560 11.09 32.86 33.75
N PRO A 561 10.78 32.63 35.04
CA PRO A 561 9.58 31.90 35.45
C PRO A 561 8.36 32.79 35.23
N VAL A 562 7.65 32.57 34.13
CA VAL A 562 6.60 33.48 33.63
C VAL A 562 5.20 33.03 34.02
N LEU A 563 4.34 34.05 34.21
CA LEU A 563 2.87 34.10 34.01
C LEU A 563 2.29 32.88 33.28
N PRO A 564 1.07 32.47 33.66
CA PRO A 564 0.73 31.07 33.94
C PRO A 564 1.48 30.08 33.03
N SER A 565 2.07 29.05 33.65
CA SER A 565 2.60 27.89 32.94
C SER A 565 1.64 27.46 31.83
N TRP A 566 2.19 26.95 30.73
CA TRP A 566 1.40 26.35 29.67
C TRP A 566 0.29 25.46 30.28
N THR A 567 -0.88 25.50 29.67
CA THR A 567 -2.02 24.70 30.12
C THR A 567 -2.55 23.89 28.95
N SER A 568 -3.14 22.75 29.27
CA SER A 568 -3.85 21.91 28.31
C SER A 568 -4.98 21.20 29.03
N GLU A 569 -6.13 21.08 28.38
CA GLU A 569 -7.25 20.30 28.90
C GLU A 569 -7.95 19.52 27.78
N PRO A 570 -8.52 18.35 28.10
CA PRO A 570 -9.31 17.60 27.13
C PRO A 570 -10.59 18.35 26.78
N VAL A 571 -11.02 18.22 25.53
CA VAL A 571 -12.16 18.95 24.98
C VAL A 571 -13.06 17.99 24.21
N GLU A 572 -14.36 18.08 24.49
CA GLU A 572 -15.43 17.46 23.73
C GLU A 572 -16.42 18.55 23.30
N ILE A 573 -16.66 18.66 21.99
CA ILE A 573 -17.56 19.69 21.43
C ILE A 573 -18.66 19.01 20.63
N PRO A 574 -19.92 19.03 21.10
CA PRO A 574 -21.04 18.48 20.36
C PRO A 574 -21.17 19.08 18.96
N ALA A 575 -21.89 18.38 18.07
CA ALA A 575 -22.24 18.90 16.75
C ALA A 575 -22.94 20.27 16.86
N GLY A 576 -22.49 21.26 16.08
CA GLY A 576 -22.95 22.65 16.16
C GLY A 576 -22.60 23.37 17.48
N GLY A 577 -21.80 22.76 18.35
CA GLY A 577 -21.48 23.23 19.68
C GLY A 577 -20.35 24.24 19.75
N VAL A 578 -20.18 24.82 20.95
CA VAL A 578 -19.10 25.76 21.26
C VAL A 578 -18.49 25.40 22.61
N TYR A 579 -17.18 25.24 22.65
CA TYR A 579 -16.40 25.09 23.88
C TYR A 579 -15.74 26.42 24.25
N ARG A 580 -15.78 26.79 25.54
CA ARG A 580 -15.17 28.03 26.05
C ARG A 580 -13.91 27.72 26.82
N PHE A 581 -12.78 27.85 26.14
CA PHE A 581 -11.45 27.67 26.72
C PHE A 581 -11.08 28.92 27.53
N ARG A 582 -10.79 28.73 28.83
CA ARG A 582 -10.56 29.82 29.79
C ARG A 582 -9.18 29.70 30.41
N ILE A 583 -8.37 30.73 30.21
CA ILE A 583 -6.99 30.78 30.67
C ILE A 583 -6.88 31.85 31.76
N PRO A 584 -6.69 31.48 33.03
CA PRO A 584 -6.53 32.44 34.11
C PRO A 584 -5.16 33.12 34.03
N LEU A 585 -5.16 34.46 34.07
CA LEU A 585 -3.97 35.31 34.01
C LEU A 585 -3.84 36.07 35.34
N ASP A 586 -2.99 35.56 36.24
CA ASP A 586 -2.74 36.19 37.54
C ASP A 586 -1.50 37.09 37.47
N LEU A 587 -1.56 38.18 36.68
CA LEU A 587 -0.47 39.15 36.59
C LEU A 587 -0.04 39.73 37.97
N PRO A 588 -0.94 40.02 38.92
CA PRO A 588 -0.57 40.54 40.24
C PRO A 588 0.38 39.64 41.04
N ALA A 589 0.28 38.32 40.88
CA ALA A 589 1.17 37.37 41.55
C ALA A 589 2.61 37.40 41.01
N TYR A 590 2.85 38.03 39.85
CA TYR A 590 4.15 38.06 39.18
C TYR A 590 4.55 39.50 38.78
N PRO A 591 4.75 40.41 39.75
CA PRO A 591 4.94 41.84 39.50
C PRO A 591 6.26 42.20 38.80
N SER A 592 7.26 41.31 38.86
CA SER A 592 8.55 41.46 38.16
C SER A 592 8.47 41.06 36.69
N VAL A 593 7.48 40.26 36.30
CA VAL A 593 7.34 39.81 34.93
C VAL A 593 6.95 41.00 34.08
N ARG A 594 7.87 41.40 33.21
CA ARG A 594 7.53 42.16 32.02
C ARG A 594 7.18 41.09 31.00
N PRO A 595 5.88 40.77 30.78
CA PRO A 595 5.59 40.13 29.52
C PRO A 595 6.17 41.12 28.51
N ASP A 596 7.12 40.67 27.70
CA ASP A 596 7.31 41.32 26.42
C ASP A 596 5.89 41.37 25.78
N PRO A 597 5.59 42.25 24.82
CA PRO A 597 4.28 42.29 24.16
C PRO A 597 3.97 41.02 23.31
N HIS A 598 4.46 39.85 23.76
CA HIS A 598 4.48 38.52 23.22
C HIS A 598 3.09 37.93 22.98
N THR A 599 3.02 37.39 21.77
CA THR A 599 2.02 36.48 21.23
C THR A 599 1.93 35.23 22.10
N GLY A 600 0.89 35.11 22.92
CA GLY A 600 0.42 33.81 23.40
C GLY A 600 -0.15 33.01 22.24
N GLN A 601 -0.22 31.69 22.39
CA GLN A 601 -0.74 30.81 21.35
C GLN A 601 -1.81 29.90 21.94
N VAL A 602 -2.96 29.90 21.29
CA VAL A 602 -4.07 29.00 21.60
C VAL A 602 -4.03 27.91 20.55
N MET A 603 -3.92 26.66 20.99
CA MET A 603 -3.77 25.48 20.14
C MET A 603 -4.96 24.56 20.40
N ALA A 604 -5.43 23.85 19.39
CA ALA A 604 -6.36 22.74 19.60
C ALA A 604 -6.11 21.64 18.58
N LEU A 605 -6.29 20.39 19.00
CA LEU A 605 -6.27 19.21 18.12
C LEU A 605 -7.57 18.47 18.37
N LEU A 606 -8.47 18.47 17.37
CA LEU A 606 -9.81 17.94 17.47
C LEU A 606 -10.09 17.05 16.26
N ASP A 607 -10.31 15.75 16.48
CA ASP A 607 -10.49 14.77 15.40
C ASP A 607 -9.41 14.88 14.30
N GLY A 608 -8.15 15.06 14.71
CA GLY A 608 -6.99 15.24 13.83
C GLY A 608 -6.89 16.62 13.17
N VAL A 609 -7.85 17.52 13.37
CA VAL A 609 -7.79 18.91 12.90
C VAL A 609 -6.98 19.74 13.90
N CYS A 610 -5.79 20.16 13.47
CA CYS A 610 -4.94 21.06 14.23
C CYS A 610 -5.34 22.51 13.96
N LEU A 611 -5.53 23.28 15.04
CA LEU A 611 -5.93 24.67 15.04
C LEU A 611 -4.94 25.50 15.84
N LEU A 612 -4.59 26.67 15.33
CA LEU A 612 -3.78 27.64 16.04
C LEU A 612 -4.42 29.02 15.95
N SER A 613 -4.33 29.80 17.02
CA SER A 613 -4.69 31.21 16.99
C SER A 613 -3.82 31.99 17.97
N PRO A 614 -3.14 33.06 17.52
CA PRO A 614 -2.40 33.92 18.41
C PRO A 614 -3.31 34.68 19.39
N ALA A 615 -2.73 35.05 20.52
CA ALA A 615 -3.34 35.86 21.56
C ALA A 615 -2.36 36.95 21.99
N VAL A 616 -2.62 38.19 21.60
CA VAL A 616 -1.75 39.32 21.91
C VAL A 616 -2.26 40.04 23.16
N MET A 617 -1.41 40.15 24.17
CA MET A 617 -1.75 40.79 25.43
C MET A 617 -1.39 42.28 25.42
N GLY A 618 -2.39 43.15 25.56
CA GLY A 618 -2.21 44.57 25.83
C GLY A 618 -2.19 44.84 27.34
N LEU A 619 -1.08 45.34 27.87
CA LEU A 619 -1.00 45.78 29.27
C LEU A 619 -1.62 47.18 29.44
N ALA A 620 -2.59 47.29 30.35
CA ALA A 620 -3.22 48.56 30.74
C ALA A 620 -2.53 49.22 31.95
#